data_AF-A0A238YQ88-F1
#
_entry.id   AF-A0A238YQ88-F1
#
_cell.length_a   1.000
_cell.length_b   1.000
_cell.length_c   1.000
_cell.angle_alpha   90.00
_cell.angle_beta   90.00
_cell.angle_gamma   90.00
#
_symmetry.space_group_name_H-M   'P 1'
#
loop_
_entity.id
_entity.type
_entity.pdbx_description
1 polymer ?
#
loop_
_entity_poly.entity_id
_entity_poly.type
_entity_poly.pdbx_seq_one_letter_code
_entity_poly.pdbx_strand_id
1 'polypeptide(L)'
;MKNTNSIVFFNFNTKLDDAVINQLSKLKPAGTQLLLDTKANLIELLKLTLFDLTLKQVLIIKKVLKRAHARDPHLREYVIVETGKNFATYSPSGFENYFTKRIDEDTYFQLKVYIREIYKEITSEYKYKKEIIKDLKLNDYFKNSFFSIIFSIVSTNKKGKKLKLDITEHLLEVDKNIGYLIENKPDDALKLIVFLKGNIFLLKNLKFELLEKLKVTSMSSTENHKELVDDWFWIDFMTDPDLSFSDLLSDISEMFDSIDDYFSIDSGADWDVDVDIDF
;
A
#
# COMPACT_ATOMS: atom_id res chain seq x y z
N MET A 1 -5.18 -30.98 -31.77
CA MET A 1 -4.10 -30.47 -30.89
C MET A 1 -4.70 -30.31 -29.50
N LYS A 2 -4.32 -31.16 -28.54
CA LYS A 2 -4.82 -31.07 -27.16
C LYS A 2 -4.00 -30.00 -26.45
N ASN A 3 -4.68 -28.94 -26.01
CA ASN A 3 -4.07 -27.86 -25.24
C ASN A 3 -3.89 -28.37 -23.80
N THR A 4 -2.69 -28.86 -23.48
CA THR A 4 -2.31 -29.23 -22.13
C THR A 4 -2.01 -27.96 -21.34
N ASN A 5 -3.03 -27.41 -20.69
CA ASN A 5 -2.83 -26.46 -19.59
C ASN A 5 -2.09 -27.22 -18.49
N SER A 6 -0.77 -27.03 -18.39
CA SER A 6 0.02 -27.47 -17.26
C SER A 6 -0.39 -26.63 -16.05
N ILE A 7 -1.34 -27.13 -15.28
CA ILE A 7 -1.68 -26.60 -13.96
C ILE A 7 -0.47 -26.88 -13.07
N VAL A 8 0.32 -25.84 -12.79
CA VAL A 8 1.39 -25.91 -11.81
C VAL A 8 0.71 -26.01 -10.45
N PHE A 9 0.91 -27.15 -9.78
CA PHE A 9 0.59 -27.26 -8.37
C PHE A 9 1.53 -26.34 -7.61
N PHE A 10 1.00 -25.27 -7.00
CA PHE A 10 1.65 -24.64 -5.85
C PHE A 10 1.75 -25.70 -4.76
N ASN A 11 2.85 -26.42 -4.76
CA ASN A 11 3.20 -27.29 -3.67
C ASN A 11 3.93 -26.40 -2.67
N PHE A 12 3.27 -26.00 -1.59
CA PHE A 12 3.93 -25.28 -0.49
C PHE A 12 5.13 -26.09 0.11
N ASN A 13 5.32 -27.35 -0.30
CA ASN A 13 6.49 -28.18 0.01
C ASN A 13 7.67 -28.09 -0.97
N THR A 14 7.52 -27.48 -2.15
CA THR A 14 8.67 -27.25 -3.03
C THR A 14 9.33 -25.96 -2.62
N LYS A 15 10.48 -26.08 -1.94
CA LYS A 15 11.53 -25.06 -1.71
C LYS A 15 11.41 -23.84 -2.61
N LEU A 16 10.47 -23.00 -2.23
CA LEU A 16 10.26 -21.65 -2.64
C LEU A 16 11.39 -20.98 -1.85
N ASP A 17 12.40 -20.38 -2.49
CA ASP A 17 13.68 -20.06 -1.83
C ASP A 17 13.42 -19.26 -0.54
N ASP A 18 13.47 -19.95 0.61
CA ASP A 18 12.85 -19.50 1.88
C ASP A 18 13.38 -18.12 2.28
N ALA A 19 14.57 -17.77 1.80
CA ALA A 19 15.23 -16.49 1.99
C ALA A 19 14.56 -15.31 1.27
N VAL A 20 14.13 -15.45 0.01
CA VAL A 20 13.47 -14.38 -0.76
C VAL A 20 12.07 -14.11 -0.20
N ILE A 21 11.42 -15.20 0.18
CA ILE A 21 10.07 -15.24 0.73
C ILE A 21 10.02 -14.61 2.11
N ASN A 22 10.95 -14.98 2.99
CA ASN A 22 11.11 -14.36 4.30
C ASN A 22 11.60 -12.90 4.22
N GLN A 23 12.14 -12.47 3.08
CA GLN A 23 12.47 -11.06 2.86
C GLN A 23 11.23 -10.27 2.46
N LEU A 24 10.43 -10.75 1.51
CA LEU A 24 9.21 -10.04 1.08
C LEU A 24 8.21 -9.82 2.21
N SER A 25 8.01 -10.80 3.09
CA SER A 25 7.12 -10.65 4.24
C SER A 25 7.56 -9.60 5.26
N LYS A 26 8.84 -9.17 5.22
CA LYS A 26 9.42 -8.14 6.10
C LYS A 26 9.49 -6.77 5.45
N LEU A 27 9.37 -6.69 4.11
CA LEU A 27 9.43 -5.44 3.38
C LEU A 27 8.05 -4.80 3.30
N LYS A 28 8.00 -3.48 3.53
CA LYS A 28 6.82 -2.66 3.25
C LYS A 28 6.75 -2.35 1.75
N PRO A 29 5.55 -2.18 1.16
CA PRO A 29 5.39 -2.06 -0.29
C PRO A 29 6.19 -0.90 -0.91
N ALA A 30 6.28 0.26 -0.25
CA ALA A 30 7.10 1.37 -0.73
C ALA A 30 8.60 1.02 -0.82
N GLY A 31 9.11 0.24 0.14
CA GLY A 31 10.49 -0.25 0.12
C GLY A 31 10.74 -1.29 -0.96
N THR A 32 9.80 -2.22 -1.14
CA THR A 32 9.84 -3.21 -2.22
C THR A 32 9.79 -2.52 -3.58
N GLN A 33 8.92 -1.53 -3.75
CA GLN A 33 8.85 -0.73 -4.98
C GLN A 33 10.18 -0.03 -5.28
N LEU A 34 10.88 0.52 -4.27
CA LEU A 34 12.21 1.11 -4.50
C LEU A 34 13.30 0.10 -4.91
N LEU A 35 13.18 -1.15 -4.49
CA LEU A 35 14.06 -2.22 -4.96
C LEU A 35 13.74 -2.61 -6.40
N LEU A 36 12.46 -2.67 -6.75
CA LEU A 36 11.96 -3.00 -8.08
C LEU A 36 12.24 -1.89 -9.10
N ASP A 37 11.95 -0.65 -8.74
CA ASP A 37 12.26 0.53 -9.53
C ASP A 37 12.82 1.66 -8.65
N THR A 38 14.14 1.87 -8.77
CA THR A 38 14.84 2.96 -8.09
C THR A 38 14.37 4.35 -8.54
N LYS A 39 13.67 4.43 -9.67
CA LYS A 39 13.11 5.67 -10.23
C LYS A 39 11.66 5.92 -9.83
N ALA A 40 11.00 5.02 -9.09
CA ALA A 40 9.65 5.20 -8.57
C ALA A 40 9.47 6.61 -7.99
N ASN A 41 8.46 7.35 -8.45
CA ASN A 41 8.30 8.76 -8.07
C ASN A 41 7.71 8.88 -6.64
N LEU A 42 7.74 10.09 -6.07
CA LEU A 42 7.22 10.31 -4.72
C LEU A 42 5.74 9.89 -4.57
N ILE A 43 4.92 10.22 -5.57
CA ILE A 43 3.47 9.94 -5.59
C ILE A 43 3.20 8.44 -5.45
N GLU A 44 3.88 7.61 -6.23
CA GLU A 44 3.76 6.16 -6.18
C GLU A 44 4.15 5.61 -4.80
N LEU A 45 5.23 6.12 -4.21
CA LEU A 45 5.69 5.68 -2.88
C LEU A 45 4.72 6.09 -1.77
N LEU A 46 4.15 7.29 -1.86
CA LEU A 46 3.11 7.76 -0.93
C LEU A 46 1.83 6.92 -1.06
N LYS A 47 1.41 6.62 -2.29
CA LYS A 47 0.25 5.77 -2.58
C LYS A 47 0.41 4.39 -1.94
N LEU A 48 1.55 3.73 -2.16
CA LEU A 48 1.84 2.43 -1.55
C LEU A 48 1.92 2.48 -0.02
N THR A 49 2.44 3.58 0.53
CA THR A 49 2.48 3.77 1.99
C THR A 49 1.08 3.91 2.57
N LEU A 50 0.22 4.72 1.94
CA LEU A 50 -1.16 4.90 2.35
C LEU A 50 -1.96 3.60 2.26
N PHE A 51 -1.79 2.86 1.18
CA PHE A 51 -2.43 1.54 1.00
C PHE A 51 -2.04 0.57 2.13
N ASP A 52 -0.75 0.51 2.48
CA ASP A 52 -0.27 -0.35 3.57
C ASP A 52 -0.83 0.07 4.93
N LEU A 53 -0.87 1.37 5.22
CA LEU A 53 -1.46 1.91 6.46
C LEU A 53 -2.97 1.66 6.56
N THR A 54 -3.67 1.75 5.42
CA THR A 54 -5.12 1.50 5.36
C THR A 54 -5.43 0.02 5.54
N LEU A 55 -4.66 -0.84 4.87
CA LEU A 55 -4.75 -2.29 5.03
C LEU A 55 -4.55 -2.72 6.49
N LYS A 56 -3.60 -2.10 7.19
CA LYS A 56 -3.32 -2.36 8.61
C LYS A 56 -4.34 -1.71 9.55
N GLN A 57 -5.38 -1.04 9.03
CA GLN A 57 -6.37 -0.29 9.81
C GLN A 57 -5.71 0.71 10.79
N VAL A 58 -4.56 1.27 10.39
CA VAL A 58 -3.94 2.41 11.07
C VAL A 58 -4.67 3.67 10.66
N LEU A 59 -5.00 3.80 9.37
CA LEU A 59 -5.85 4.84 8.84
C LEU A 59 -7.10 4.20 8.25
N ILE A 60 -8.23 4.88 8.36
CA ILE A 60 -9.48 4.52 7.71
C ILE A 60 -9.79 5.59 6.68
N ILE A 61 -10.12 5.16 5.47
CA ILE A 61 -10.63 6.02 4.40
C ILE A 61 -12.07 5.64 4.16
N LYS A 62 -12.98 6.61 4.18
CA LYS A 62 -14.42 6.34 4.02
C LYS A 62 -15.16 7.51 3.39
N LYS A 63 -16.29 7.19 2.74
CA LYS A 63 -17.23 8.18 2.20
C LYS A 63 -18.18 8.64 3.30
N VAL A 64 -18.35 9.95 3.44
CA VAL A 64 -19.28 10.55 4.38
C VAL A 64 -20.12 11.61 3.69
N LEU A 65 -21.41 11.64 3.99
CA LEU A 65 -22.29 12.73 3.58
C LEU A 65 -22.17 13.87 4.58
N LYS A 66 -21.63 15.01 4.15
CA LYS A 66 -21.52 16.22 4.96
C LYS A 66 -22.07 17.43 4.22
N ARG A 67 -22.48 18.44 4.97
CA ARG A 67 -22.78 19.76 4.43
C ARG A 67 -21.47 20.53 4.31
N ALA A 68 -21.31 21.32 3.26
CA ALA A 68 -20.14 22.20 3.14
C ALA A 68 -20.11 23.28 4.22
N HIS A 69 -21.27 23.66 4.74
CA HIS A 69 -21.44 24.61 5.82
C HIS A 69 -22.72 24.27 6.59
N ALA A 70 -22.85 24.61 7.87
CA ALA A 70 -24.05 24.28 8.68
C ALA A 70 -25.37 24.77 8.05
N ARG A 71 -25.29 25.84 7.25
CA ARG A 71 -26.40 26.45 6.52
C ARG A 71 -26.60 25.94 5.09
N ASP A 72 -25.71 25.11 4.54
CA ASP A 72 -25.89 24.50 3.22
C ASP A 72 -27.03 23.47 3.30
N PRO A 73 -28.11 23.61 2.52
CA PRO A 73 -29.21 22.64 2.53
C PRO A 73 -28.82 21.30 1.88
N HIS A 74 -27.73 21.24 1.12
CA HIS A 74 -27.32 20.06 0.37
C HIS A 74 -26.26 19.25 1.11
N LEU A 75 -26.50 17.93 1.18
CA LEU A 75 -25.47 16.96 1.55
C LEU A 75 -24.62 16.65 0.32
N ARG A 76 -23.30 16.67 0.51
CA ARG A 76 -22.32 16.26 -0.50
C ARG A 76 -21.53 15.08 0.05
N GLU A 77 -21.14 14.19 -0.84
CA GLU A 77 -20.26 13.08 -0.49
C GLU A 77 -18.81 13.56 -0.47
N TYR A 78 -18.12 13.25 0.62
CA TYR A 78 -16.70 13.51 0.80
C TYR A 78 -15.97 12.22 1.14
N VAL A 79 -14.80 12.01 0.53
CA VAL A 79 -13.87 10.97 0.95
C VAL A 79 -12.97 11.57 2.03
N ILE A 80 -13.04 11.01 3.23
CA ILE A 80 -12.26 11.46 4.39
C ILE A 80 -11.28 10.39 4.83
N VAL A 81 -10.26 10.81 5.57
CA VAL A 81 -9.33 9.96 6.31
C VAL A 81 -9.45 10.26 7.80
N GLU A 82 -9.49 9.22 8.61
CA GLU A 82 -9.51 9.25 10.08
C GLU A 82 -8.60 8.15 10.65
N THR A 83 -8.36 8.16 11.96
CA THR A 83 -7.59 7.09 12.61
C THR A 83 -8.38 5.80 12.66
N GLY A 84 -7.71 4.68 12.37
CA GLY A 84 -8.29 3.35 12.54
C GLY A 84 -8.04 2.76 13.92
N LYS A 85 -8.66 1.61 14.19
CA LYS A 85 -8.60 0.94 15.50
C LYS A 85 -7.19 0.57 15.96
N ASN A 86 -6.24 0.48 15.03
CA ASN A 86 -4.86 0.10 15.32
C ASN A 86 -3.92 1.29 15.50
N PHE A 87 -4.41 2.51 15.25
CA PHE A 87 -3.62 3.73 15.23
C PHE A 87 -2.83 3.93 16.54
N ALA A 88 -3.50 3.85 17.69
CA ALA A 88 -2.90 4.06 19.00
C ALA A 88 -1.73 3.11 19.33
N THR A 89 -1.80 1.88 18.82
CA THR A 89 -0.80 0.83 19.07
C THR A 89 0.27 0.73 17.99
N TYR A 90 0.07 1.38 16.85
CA TYR A 90 0.96 1.29 15.71
C TYR A 90 2.23 2.12 15.93
N SER A 91 3.38 1.51 15.68
CA SER A 91 4.67 2.22 15.72
C SER A 91 5.11 2.58 14.29
N PRO A 92 4.84 3.81 13.81
CA PRO A 92 5.20 4.21 12.46
C PRO A 92 6.72 4.29 12.26
N SER A 93 7.16 3.95 11.04
CA SER A 93 8.50 4.28 10.55
C SER A 93 8.63 5.79 10.28
N GLY A 94 9.86 6.29 10.12
CA GLY A 94 10.15 7.67 9.78
C GLY A 94 9.32 8.16 8.59
N PHE A 95 9.39 7.46 7.47
CA PHE A 95 8.63 7.81 6.25
C PHE A 95 7.11 7.66 6.38
N GLU A 96 6.59 6.92 7.37
CA GLU A 96 5.15 6.80 7.63
C GLU A 96 4.64 7.94 8.52
N ASN A 97 5.53 8.61 9.28
CA ASN A 97 5.15 9.69 10.18
C ASN A 97 4.50 10.87 9.46
N TYR A 98 4.81 11.08 8.17
CA TYR A 98 4.14 12.09 7.36
C TYR A 98 2.62 11.91 7.37
N PHE A 99 2.15 10.66 7.41
CA PHE A 99 0.74 10.34 7.56
C PHE A 99 0.34 10.42 9.04
N THR A 100 0.98 9.62 9.90
CA THR A 100 0.45 9.38 11.25
C THR A 100 0.60 10.55 12.22
N LYS A 101 1.45 11.55 11.97
CA LYS A 101 1.60 12.71 12.88
C LYS A 101 0.57 13.81 12.64
N ARG A 102 -0.09 13.82 11.49
CA ARG A 102 -1.02 14.88 11.09
C ARG A 102 -2.43 14.70 11.62
N ILE A 103 -2.74 13.52 12.10
CA ILE A 103 -4.07 13.11 12.51
C ILE A 103 -3.99 12.50 13.90
N ASP A 104 -5.03 12.72 14.69
CA ASP A 104 -5.22 12.15 16.02
C ASP A 104 -6.60 11.49 16.09
N GLU A 105 -6.92 10.88 17.23
CA GLU A 105 -8.14 10.08 17.41
C GLU A 105 -9.44 10.89 17.27
N ASP A 106 -9.37 12.22 17.40
CA ASP A 106 -10.53 13.12 17.38
C ASP A 106 -10.67 13.89 16.06
N THR A 107 -9.71 13.75 15.14
CA THR A 107 -9.65 14.51 13.90
C THR A 107 -9.87 13.65 12.65
N TYR A 108 -10.40 14.31 11.62
CA TYR A 108 -10.51 13.75 10.28
C TYR A 108 -10.12 14.81 9.25
N PHE A 109 -9.68 14.37 8.07
CA PHE A 109 -9.34 15.25 6.97
C PHE A 109 -10.05 14.81 5.71
N GLN A 110 -10.38 15.76 4.83
CA GLN A 110 -10.68 15.39 3.44
C GLN A 110 -9.42 14.76 2.84
N LEU A 111 -9.56 13.58 2.21
CA LEU A 111 -8.42 12.80 1.73
C LEU A 111 -7.53 13.62 0.78
N LYS A 112 -8.13 14.51 -0.02
CA LYS A 112 -7.41 15.30 -1.03
C LYS A 112 -6.48 16.30 -0.38
N VAL A 113 -7.00 16.99 0.62
CA VAL A 113 -6.27 17.98 1.40
C VAL A 113 -5.17 17.28 2.17
N TYR A 114 -5.50 16.17 2.82
CA TYR A 114 -4.54 15.38 3.59
C TYR A 114 -3.32 14.94 2.77
N ILE A 115 -3.53 14.30 1.61
CA ILE A 115 -2.42 13.83 0.77
C ILE A 115 -1.63 15.00 0.16
N ARG A 116 -2.31 16.07 -0.25
CA ARG A 116 -1.65 17.27 -0.77
C ARG A 116 -0.70 17.87 0.25
N GLU A 117 -1.16 17.99 1.50
CA GLU A 117 -0.34 18.60 2.54
C GLU A 117 0.85 17.72 2.94
N ILE A 118 0.68 16.39 2.95
CA ILE A 118 1.79 15.43 3.09
C ILE A 118 2.82 15.62 1.96
N TYR A 119 2.35 15.72 0.72
CA TYR A 119 3.23 15.91 -0.42
C TYR A 119 4.05 17.20 -0.30
N LYS A 120 3.42 18.31 0.10
CA LYS A 120 4.08 19.61 0.32
C LYS A 120 5.12 19.57 1.44
N GLU A 121 4.89 18.78 2.48
CA GLU A 121 5.81 18.64 3.61
C GLU A 121 7.13 17.95 3.22
N ILE A 122 7.08 17.10 2.18
CA ILE A 122 8.24 16.36 1.70
C ILE A 122 9.09 17.26 0.81
N THR A 123 10.06 17.94 1.44
CA THR A 123 10.98 18.87 0.77
C THR A 123 11.86 18.25 -0.34
N SER A 124 11.99 16.92 -0.38
CA SER A 124 12.83 16.24 -1.37
C SER A 124 12.46 14.77 -1.50
N GLU A 125 12.11 14.36 -2.72
CA GLU A 125 11.89 12.95 -3.06
C GLU A 125 13.11 12.08 -2.72
N TYR A 126 14.33 12.57 -2.96
CA TYR A 126 15.55 11.84 -2.61
C TYR A 126 15.67 11.59 -1.11
N LYS A 127 15.35 12.59 -0.27
CA LYS A 127 15.36 12.43 1.19
C LYS A 127 14.34 11.40 1.63
N TYR A 128 13.11 11.47 1.09
CA TYR A 128 12.06 10.49 1.38
C TYR A 128 12.47 9.06 1.01
N LYS A 129 13.05 8.86 -0.18
CA LYS A 129 13.60 7.56 -0.60
C LYS A 129 14.70 7.06 0.33
N LYS A 130 15.60 7.94 0.77
CA LYS A 130 16.66 7.61 1.72
C LYS A 130 16.12 7.23 3.09
N GLU A 131 15.05 7.88 3.54
CA GLU A 131 14.36 7.55 4.78
C GLU A 131 13.75 6.15 4.72
N ILE A 132 13.02 5.82 3.64
CA ILE A 132 12.52 4.45 3.40
C ILE A 132 13.66 3.43 3.46
N ILE A 133 14.77 3.69 2.75
CA ILE A 133 15.93 2.79 2.71
C ILE A 133 16.53 2.60 4.11
N LYS A 134 16.62 3.67 4.90
CA LYS A 134 17.19 3.64 6.25
C LYS A 134 16.29 2.88 7.21
N ASP A 135 15.01 3.23 7.26
CA ASP A 135 14.04 2.70 8.22
C ASP A 135 13.78 1.20 8.00
N LEU A 136 13.72 0.79 6.74
CA LEU A 136 13.57 -0.61 6.35
C LEU A 136 14.91 -1.37 6.33
N LYS A 137 16.00 -0.75 6.79
CA LYS A 137 17.35 -1.35 6.86
C LYS A 137 17.84 -1.91 5.52
N LEU A 138 17.52 -1.23 4.42
CA LEU A 138 17.85 -1.66 3.06
C LEU A 138 19.20 -1.17 2.54
N ASN A 139 19.98 -0.47 3.36
CA ASN A 139 21.25 0.16 2.95
C ASN A 139 22.18 -0.79 2.18
N ASP A 140 22.22 -2.06 2.56
CA ASP A 140 23.07 -3.10 1.95
C ASP A 140 22.69 -3.48 0.51
N TYR A 141 21.52 -3.07 0.04
CA TYR A 141 21.02 -3.32 -1.32
C TYR A 141 21.22 -2.12 -2.25
N PHE A 142 21.50 -0.94 -1.70
CA PHE A 142 21.68 0.29 -2.46
C PHE A 142 23.16 0.69 -2.53
N LYS A 143 23.51 1.48 -3.55
CA LYS A 143 24.83 2.10 -3.63
C LYS A 143 24.88 3.27 -2.67
N ASN A 144 25.94 3.33 -1.87
CA ASN A 144 26.28 4.49 -1.07
C ASN A 144 27.56 5.13 -1.62
N SER A 145 27.47 5.70 -2.82
CA SER A 145 28.58 6.42 -3.44
C SER A 145 28.41 7.92 -3.26
N PHE A 146 29.54 8.63 -3.19
CA PHE A 146 29.58 10.10 -3.13
C PHE A 146 28.81 10.75 -4.30
N PHE A 147 28.94 10.19 -5.51
CA PHE A 147 28.19 10.65 -6.69
C PHE A 147 26.67 10.45 -6.55
N SER A 148 26.21 9.37 -5.92
CA SER A 148 24.77 9.18 -5.65
C SER A 148 24.20 10.22 -4.69
N ILE A 149 25.03 10.80 -3.81
CA ILE A 149 24.62 11.88 -2.92
C ILE A 149 24.57 13.20 -3.69
N ILE A 150 25.62 13.51 -4.47
CA ILE A 150 25.69 14.75 -5.26
C ILE A 150 24.55 14.85 -6.26
N PHE A 151 24.27 13.77 -7.00
CA PHE A 151 23.25 13.78 -8.03
C PHE A 151 21.85 13.46 -7.50
N SER A 152 21.68 13.23 -6.18
CA SER A 152 20.41 12.78 -5.60
C SER A 152 19.86 11.51 -6.29
N ILE A 153 20.75 10.61 -6.72
CA ILE A 153 20.38 9.38 -7.45
C ILE A 153 20.44 8.19 -6.50
N VAL A 154 19.30 7.53 -6.35
CA VAL A 154 19.20 6.21 -5.73
C VAL A 154 19.47 5.15 -6.80
N SER A 155 20.35 4.19 -6.50
CA SER A 155 20.59 3.04 -7.38
C SER A 155 20.97 1.79 -6.59
N THR A 156 20.62 0.62 -7.10
CA THR A 156 20.93 -0.66 -6.46
C THR A 156 22.37 -1.11 -6.73
N ASN A 157 22.96 -1.81 -5.77
CA ASN A 157 24.25 -2.47 -5.92
C ASN A 157 24.08 -3.92 -6.45
N LYS A 158 25.14 -4.74 -6.45
CA LYS A 158 25.04 -6.14 -6.93
C LYS A 158 24.03 -6.98 -6.11
N LYS A 159 24.00 -6.81 -4.79
CA LYS A 159 23.03 -7.50 -3.91
C LYS A 159 21.60 -7.04 -4.21
N GLY A 160 21.38 -5.73 -4.33
CA GLY A 160 20.06 -5.18 -4.67
C GLY A 160 19.57 -5.60 -6.05
N LYS A 161 20.46 -5.71 -7.05
CA LYS A 161 20.10 -6.24 -8.38
C LYS A 161 19.68 -7.70 -8.33
N LYS A 162 20.37 -8.52 -7.54
CA LYS A 162 19.98 -9.93 -7.34
C LYS A 162 18.61 -10.00 -6.67
N LEU A 163 18.44 -9.29 -5.55
CA LEU A 163 17.17 -9.27 -4.82
C LEU A 163 16.01 -8.76 -5.70
N LYS A 164 16.24 -7.73 -6.51
CA LYS A 164 15.25 -7.24 -7.48
C LYS A 164 14.81 -8.35 -8.42
N LEU A 165 15.73 -9.12 -8.98
CA LEU A 165 15.43 -10.22 -9.89
C LEU A 165 14.58 -11.28 -9.18
N ASP A 166 15.02 -11.71 -8.00
CA ASP A 166 14.32 -12.72 -7.19
C ASP A 166 12.88 -12.27 -6.85
N ILE A 167 12.70 -11.02 -6.41
CA ILE A 167 11.36 -10.46 -6.12
C ILE A 167 10.52 -10.35 -7.39
N THR A 168 11.10 -9.89 -8.50
CA THR A 168 10.37 -9.71 -9.76
C THR A 168 9.82 -11.03 -10.26
N GLU A 169 10.64 -12.08 -10.26
CA GLU A 169 10.23 -13.43 -10.68
C GLU A 169 9.08 -13.94 -9.80
N HIS A 170 9.19 -13.77 -8.48
CA HIS A 170 8.16 -14.20 -7.54
C HIS A 170 6.84 -13.44 -7.73
N LEU A 171 6.88 -12.10 -7.79
CA LEU A 171 5.68 -11.30 -8.01
C LEU A 171 5.03 -11.63 -9.36
N LEU A 172 5.80 -11.85 -10.42
CA LEU A 172 5.26 -12.25 -11.73
C LEU A 172 4.60 -13.63 -11.69
N GLU A 173 5.13 -14.57 -10.92
CA GLU A 173 4.51 -15.88 -10.75
C GLU A 173 3.19 -15.78 -9.99
N VAL A 174 3.17 -15.04 -8.88
CA VAL A 174 1.95 -14.76 -8.12
C VAL A 174 0.91 -14.07 -9.01
N ASP A 175 1.30 -13.01 -9.71
CA ASP A 175 0.42 -12.17 -10.51
C ASP A 175 -0.26 -12.94 -11.66
N LYS A 176 0.39 -13.97 -12.20
CA LYS A 176 -0.19 -14.87 -13.22
C LYS A 176 -1.22 -15.84 -12.66
N ASN A 177 -1.09 -16.23 -11.39
CA ASN A 177 -1.86 -17.32 -10.80
C ASN A 177 -2.93 -16.86 -9.81
N ILE A 178 -2.82 -15.63 -9.28
CA ILE A 178 -3.65 -15.15 -8.17
C ILE A 178 -5.15 -15.20 -8.47
N GLY A 179 -5.58 -14.84 -9.69
CA GLY A 179 -6.99 -14.92 -10.08
C GLY A 179 -7.53 -16.35 -10.06
N TYR A 180 -6.77 -17.31 -10.60
CA TYR A 180 -7.14 -18.72 -10.55
C TYR A 180 -7.20 -19.25 -9.13
N LEU A 181 -6.22 -18.90 -8.29
CA LEU A 181 -6.16 -19.32 -6.89
C LEU A 181 -7.38 -18.81 -6.12
N ILE A 182 -7.75 -17.53 -6.27
CA ILE A 182 -8.92 -16.96 -5.58
C ILE A 182 -10.20 -17.71 -5.95
N GLU A 183 -10.39 -18.05 -7.23
CA GLU A 183 -11.62 -18.69 -7.70
C GLU A 183 -11.70 -20.19 -7.39
N ASN A 184 -10.56 -20.90 -7.41
CA ASN A 184 -10.55 -22.37 -7.38
C ASN A 184 -9.93 -22.96 -6.11
N LYS A 185 -9.12 -22.18 -5.38
CA LYS A 185 -8.36 -22.59 -4.19
C LYS A 185 -8.30 -21.44 -3.16
N PRO A 186 -9.44 -20.98 -2.63
CA PRO A 186 -9.53 -19.77 -1.82
C PRO A 186 -8.66 -19.81 -0.55
N ASP A 187 -8.49 -20.97 0.08
CA ASP A 187 -7.61 -21.11 1.25
C ASP A 187 -6.13 -20.88 0.91
N ASP A 188 -5.68 -21.40 -0.24
CA ASP A 188 -4.31 -21.21 -0.71
C ASP A 188 -4.08 -19.76 -1.15
N ALA A 189 -5.11 -19.14 -1.75
CA ALA A 189 -5.08 -17.71 -2.08
C ALA A 189 -5.00 -16.85 -0.81
N LEU A 190 -5.76 -17.17 0.24
CA LEU A 190 -5.73 -16.46 1.51
C LEU A 190 -4.33 -16.55 2.14
N LYS A 191 -3.74 -17.75 2.19
CA LYS A 191 -2.36 -17.94 2.67
C LYS A 191 -1.36 -17.08 1.90
N LEU A 192 -1.50 -17.02 0.57
CA LEU A 192 -0.64 -16.22 -0.28
C LEU A 192 -0.81 -14.72 -0.05
N ILE A 193 -2.04 -14.25 0.14
CA ILE A 193 -2.36 -12.84 0.43
C ILE A 193 -1.79 -12.42 1.78
N VAL A 194 -2.06 -13.20 2.83
CA VAL A 194 -1.52 -12.97 4.17
C VAL A 194 0.00 -12.94 4.13
N PHE A 195 0.62 -13.85 3.36
CA PHE A 195 2.05 -13.90 3.19
C PHE A 195 2.65 -12.64 2.51
N LEU A 196 2.03 -12.16 1.43
CA LEU A 196 2.51 -10.98 0.70
C LEU A 196 2.35 -9.68 1.48
N LYS A 197 1.39 -9.64 2.41
CA LYS A 197 1.01 -8.46 3.17
C LYS A 197 0.76 -7.27 2.25
N GLY A 198 1.18 -6.07 2.64
CA GLY A 198 1.05 -4.87 1.80
C GLY A 198 1.72 -4.97 0.43
N ASN A 199 2.65 -5.91 0.19
CA ASN A 199 3.24 -6.08 -1.15
C ASN A 199 2.24 -6.62 -2.18
N ILE A 200 1.05 -7.03 -1.76
CA ILE A 200 -0.06 -7.35 -2.65
C ILE A 200 -0.43 -6.18 -3.59
N PHE A 201 -0.21 -4.94 -3.16
CA PHE A 201 -0.46 -3.73 -3.97
C PHE A 201 0.53 -3.57 -5.14
N LEU A 202 1.55 -4.42 -5.23
CA LEU A 202 2.52 -4.43 -6.34
C LEU A 202 2.11 -5.39 -7.47
N LEU A 203 1.06 -6.20 -7.26
CA LEU A 203 0.52 -7.11 -8.27
C LEU A 203 -0.30 -6.32 -9.29
N LYS A 204 -0.02 -6.52 -10.59
CA LYS A 204 -0.61 -5.73 -11.67
C LYS A 204 -1.96 -6.27 -12.14
N ASN A 205 -2.15 -7.58 -12.05
CA ASN A 205 -3.35 -8.29 -12.48
C ASN A 205 -4.30 -8.58 -11.33
N LEU A 206 -3.94 -8.20 -10.09
CA LEU A 206 -4.85 -8.33 -8.97
C LEU A 206 -5.98 -7.30 -9.09
N LYS A 207 -7.17 -7.81 -9.36
CA LYS A 207 -8.42 -7.05 -9.29
C LYS A 207 -8.89 -7.04 -7.84
N PHE A 208 -9.12 -5.86 -7.27
CA PHE A 208 -9.49 -5.73 -5.86
C PHE A 208 -10.85 -6.36 -5.55
N GLU A 209 -11.73 -6.44 -6.56
CA GLU A 209 -13.01 -7.17 -6.48
C GLU A 209 -12.81 -8.67 -6.22
N LEU A 210 -11.66 -9.25 -6.59
CA LEU A 210 -11.32 -10.64 -6.27
C LEU A 210 -10.98 -10.82 -4.79
N LEU A 211 -10.41 -9.80 -4.14
CA LEU A 211 -10.18 -9.85 -2.70
C LEU A 211 -11.48 -9.83 -1.91
N GLU A 212 -12.50 -9.12 -2.41
CA GLU A 212 -13.84 -9.13 -1.81
C GLU A 212 -14.52 -10.50 -1.91
N LYS A 213 -14.33 -11.22 -3.02
CA LYS A 213 -14.80 -12.61 -3.13
C LYS A 213 -14.12 -13.53 -2.11
N LEU A 214 -12.82 -13.33 -1.89
CA LEU A 214 -12.04 -14.09 -0.92
C LEU A 214 -12.49 -13.80 0.51
N LYS A 215 -12.87 -12.55 0.80
CA LYS A 215 -13.48 -12.10 2.06
C LYS A 215 -14.75 -12.88 2.39
N VAL A 216 -15.70 -12.94 1.45
CA VAL A 216 -16.97 -13.68 1.62
C VAL A 216 -16.72 -15.16 1.84
N THR A 217 -15.79 -15.74 1.08
CA THR A 217 -15.48 -17.18 1.13
C THR A 217 -14.75 -17.58 2.42
N SER A 218 -13.90 -16.70 2.96
CA SER A 218 -13.16 -16.96 4.21
C SER A 218 -14.03 -16.78 5.46
N MET A 219 -15.00 -15.86 5.44
CA MET A 219 -15.99 -15.71 6.53
C MET A 219 -16.81 -16.99 6.75
N SER A 220 -17.11 -17.76 5.70
CA SER A 220 -17.81 -19.05 5.79
C SER A 220 -16.99 -20.22 6.32
N SER A 221 -15.66 -20.08 6.46
CA SER A 221 -14.71 -21.16 6.78
C SER A 221 -14.03 -20.98 8.16
N THR A 222 -14.61 -20.15 9.02
CA THR A 222 -13.99 -19.54 10.23
C THR A 222 -13.44 -20.53 11.27
N GLU A 223 -13.75 -21.83 11.19
CA GLU A 223 -13.23 -22.83 12.13
C GLU A 223 -11.77 -23.26 11.87
N ASN A 224 -11.23 -23.08 10.64
CA ASN A 224 -9.95 -23.65 10.24
C ASN A 224 -8.74 -22.69 10.20
N HIS A 225 -8.92 -21.39 10.48
CA HIS A 225 -7.87 -20.38 10.25
C HIS A 225 -7.06 -19.98 11.51
N LYS A 226 -7.14 -20.76 12.60
CA LYS A 226 -6.38 -20.54 13.85
C LYS A 226 -4.85 -20.64 13.69
N GLU A 227 -4.32 -20.99 12.52
CA GLU A 227 -2.87 -20.99 12.26
C GLU A 227 -2.34 -19.68 11.66
N LEU A 228 -3.21 -18.74 11.24
CA LEU A 228 -2.83 -17.44 10.66
C LEU A 228 -2.66 -16.31 11.70
N VAL A 229 -2.47 -16.68 12.97
CA VAL A 229 -2.59 -15.81 14.17
C VAL A 229 -1.61 -14.63 14.19
N ASP A 230 -0.50 -14.70 13.46
CA ASP A 230 0.53 -13.64 13.48
C ASP A 230 0.18 -12.40 12.64
N ASP A 231 -0.83 -12.45 11.77
CA ASP A 231 -1.25 -11.32 10.91
C ASP A 231 -2.71 -10.94 11.14
N TRP A 232 -3.05 -10.72 12.41
CA TRP A 232 -4.37 -10.26 12.86
C TRP A 232 -4.91 -9.04 12.08
N PHE A 233 -4.03 -8.15 11.58
CA PHE A 233 -4.39 -7.05 10.69
C PHE A 233 -5.18 -7.50 9.45
N TRP A 234 -4.76 -8.60 8.81
CA TRP A 234 -5.43 -9.14 7.64
C TRP A 234 -6.73 -9.83 7.97
N ILE A 235 -6.77 -10.53 9.11
CA ILE A 235 -7.99 -11.18 9.58
C ILE A 235 -9.05 -10.11 9.87
N ASP A 236 -8.67 -9.09 10.62
CA ASP A 236 -9.51 -7.95 10.93
C ASP A 236 -10.04 -7.26 9.68
N PHE A 237 -9.16 -7.00 8.71
CA PHE A 237 -9.50 -6.44 7.42
C PHE A 237 -10.48 -7.32 6.62
N MET A 238 -10.26 -8.63 6.59
CA MET A 238 -11.14 -9.59 5.91
C MET A 238 -12.48 -9.78 6.65
N THR A 239 -12.55 -9.50 7.94
CA THR A 239 -13.78 -9.69 8.73
C THR A 239 -14.66 -8.46 8.82
N ASP A 240 -14.17 -7.28 8.42
CA ASP A 240 -14.91 -6.01 8.52
C ASP A 240 -16.01 -5.91 7.46
N PRO A 241 -17.31 -6.04 7.78
CA PRO A 241 -18.37 -6.06 6.77
C PRO A 241 -18.60 -4.72 6.07
N ASP A 242 -18.18 -3.60 6.67
CA ASP A 242 -18.54 -2.25 6.22
C ASP A 242 -17.50 -1.65 5.24
N LEU A 243 -16.39 -2.35 5.02
CA LEU A 243 -15.28 -1.87 4.19
C LEU A 243 -15.31 -2.51 2.77
N SER A 244 -15.77 -1.72 1.79
CA SER A 244 -15.63 -2.01 0.34
C SER A 244 -14.23 -1.61 -0.12
N PHE A 245 -13.42 -2.59 -0.49
CA PHE A 245 -11.99 -2.37 -0.76
C PHE A 245 -11.75 -1.90 -2.19
N SER A 246 -12.54 -2.39 -3.15
CA SER A 246 -12.42 -1.96 -4.54
C SER A 246 -12.71 -0.47 -4.68
N ASP A 247 -13.78 0.00 -4.04
CA ASP A 247 -14.21 1.39 -4.13
C ASP A 247 -13.19 2.32 -3.48
N LEU A 248 -12.71 1.94 -2.29
CA LEU A 248 -11.72 2.69 -1.53
C LEU A 248 -10.40 2.86 -2.30
N LEU A 249 -9.91 1.80 -2.94
CA LEU A 249 -8.65 1.85 -3.68
C LEU A 249 -8.79 2.57 -5.03
N SER A 250 -9.97 2.52 -5.64
CA SER A 250 -10.30 3.35 -6.81
C SER A 250 -10.24 4.83 -6.43
N ASP A 251 -10.93 5.22 -5.35
CA ASP A 251 -10.95 6.61 -4.88
C ASP A 251 -9.52 7.11 -4.57
N ILE A 252 -8.73 6.33 -3.82
CA ILE A 252 -7.33 6.70 -3.54
C ILE A 252 -6.52 6.85 -4.83
N SER A 253 -6.69 5.92 -5.78
CA SER A 253 -5.95 5.95 -7.04
C SER A 253 -6.28 7.20 -7.85
N GLU A 254 -7.57 7.47 -8.06
CA GLU A 254 -8.05 8.68 -8.75
C GLU A 254 -7.53 9.96 -8.08
N MET A 255 -7.43 9.96 -6.76
CA MET A 255 -6.91 11.10 -6.01
C MET A 255 -5.42 11.33 -6.20
N PHE A 256 -4.60 10.28 -6.20
CA PHE A 256 -3.18 10.39 -6.52
C PHE A 256 -2.96 10.80 -7.98
N ASP A 257 -3.77 10.30 -8.92
CA ASP A 257 -3.71 10.71 -10.33
C ASP A 257 -4.04 12.21 -10.47
N SER A 258 -5.05 12.71 -9.73
CA SER A 258 -5.39 14.14 -9.72
C SER A 258 -4.30 15.03 -9.11
N ILE A 259 -3.48 14.48 -8.22
CA ILE A 259 -2.35 15.16 -7.60
C ILE A 259 -1.19 15.24 -8.60
N ASP A 260 -0.92 14.15 -9.33
CA ASP A 260 0.11 14.12 -10.37
C ASP A 260 -0.20 15.14 -11.49
N ASP A 261 -1.46 15.20 -11.93
CA ASP A 261 -1.93 16.20 -12.91
C ASP A 261 -1.76 17.64 -12.39
N TYR A 262 -2.08 17.89 -11.12
CA TYR A 262 -2.02 19.24 -10.55
C TYR A 262 -0.57 19.75 -10.41
N PHE A 263 0.36 18.92 -9.93
CA PHE A 263 1.76 19.30 -9.78
C PHE A 263 2.53 19.29 -11.10
N SER A 264 2.04 18.58 -12.12
CA SER A 264 2.56 18.67 -13.49
C SER A 264 2.20 20.00 -14.17
N ILE A 265 1.13 20.67 -13.72
CA ILE A 265 0.66 21.96 -14.25
C ILE A 265 1.26 23.15 -13.48
N ASP A 266 1.57 22.99 -12.20
CA ASP A 266 1.94 24.08 -11.30
C ASP A 266 3.44 24.45 -11.32
N SER A 267 3.92 24.85 -12.49
CA SER A 267 5.14 25.64 -12.63
C SER A 267 4.89 27.16 -12.54
N GLY A 268 3.78 27.60 -11.92
CA GLY A 268 3.54 29.04 -11.83
C GLY A 268 2.19 29.56 -11.31
N ALA A 269 1.55 28.96 -10.30
CA ALA A 269 0.35 29.55 -9.71
C ALA A 269 0.30 29.45 -8.18
N ASP A 270 0.75 30.53 -7.51
CA ASP A 270 0.48 30.83 -6.09
C ASP A 270 -1.03 30.76 -5.82
N TRP A 271 -1.46 29.88 -4.91
CA TRP A 271 -2.80 29.96 -4.31
C TRP A 271 -2.80 29.54 -2.85
N ASP A 272 -3.02 30.55 -2.00
CA ASP A 272 -3.55 30.40 -0.65
C ASP A 272 -4.91 29.69 -0.73
N VAL A 273 -5.06 28.60 0.03
CA VAL A 273 -6.37 27.99 0.29
C VAL A 273 -6.57 28.00 1.79
N ASP A 274 -7.56 28.78 2.19
CA ASP A 274 -8.10 28.86 3.55
C ASP A 274 -8.36 27.43 4.08
N VAL A 275 -7.65 27.11 5.16
CA VAL A 275 -7.90 25.92 5.97
C VAL A 275 -9.04 26.28 6.92
N ASP A 276 -10.25 25.80 6.63
CA ASP A 276 -11.34 25.82 7.62
C ASP A 276 -11.01 24.78 8.71
N ILE A 277 -10.39 25.26 9.79
CA ILE A 277 -10.25 24.55 11.07
C ILE A 277 -11.51 24.85 11.87
N ASP A 278 -12.45 23.92 11.91
CA ASP A 278 -13.58 23.99 12.85
C ASP A 278 -13.06 23.71 14.28
N PHE A 279 -13.24 24.68 15.18
CA PHE A 279 -13.09 24.54 16.64
C PHE A 279 -14.37 23.99 17.28
#